data_AF-A0A7X7S704-F1
#
_entry.id   AF-A0A7X7S704-F1
#
_cell.length_a   1.000
_cell.length_b   1.000
_cell.length_c   1.000
_cell.angle_alpha   90.00
_cell.angle_beta   90.00
_cell.angle_gamma   90.00
#
_symmetry.space_group_name_H-M   'P 1'
#
loop_
_entity.id
_entity.type
_entity.pdbx_description
1 polymer ?
#
loop_
_entity_poly.entity_id
_entity_poly.type
_entity_poly.pdbx_seq_one_letter_code
_entity_poly.pdbx_strand_id
1 'polypeptide(L)'
;MINILLNKKTKTEVVLVFENKLPEEVKALKKAKLFSGKSGEIYTDLQVKRDGVIYLGLGSNKKFDNEELRNAGFKLGKALV
;
A
#
# COMPACT_ATOMS: atom_id res chain seq x y z
N MET A 1 -3.91 -0.09 10.10
CA MET A 1 -3.59 -1.40 9.50
C MET A 1 -4.91 -2.06 9.15
N ILE A 2 -5.12 -2.43 7.88
CA ILE A 2 -6.37 -3.07 7.42
C ILE A 2 -5.99 -4.47 6.91
N ASN A 3 -6.66 -5.50 7.43
CA ASN A 3 -6.46 -6.88 6.99
C ASN A 3 -7.49 -7.25 5.92
N ILE A 4 -7.04 -7.69 4.74
CA ILE A 4 -7.91 -8.14 3.65
C ILE A 4 -7.69 -9.63 3.40
N LEU A 5 -8.78 -10.39 3.41
CA LEU A 5 -8.80 -11.81 3.03
C LEU A 5 -9.21 -11.91 1.56
N LEU A 6 -8.25 -12.21 0.68
CA LEU A 6 -8.48 -12.32 -0.76
C LEU A 6 -9.08 -13.67 -1.15
N ASN A 7 -8.64 -14.75 -0.51
CA ASN A 7 -9.27 -16.07 -0.56
C ASN A 7 -9.04 -16.80 0.78
N LYS A 8 -9.76 -17.89 1.06
CA LYS A 8 -9.65 -18.65 2.33
C LYS A 8 -8.23 -19.16 2.68
N LYS A 9 -7.25 -19.02 1.78
CA LYS A 9 -5.86 -19.49 1.86
C LYS A 9 -4.80 -18.40 1.64
N THR A 10 -5.19 -17.15 1.38
CA THR A 10 -4.26 -16.03 1.14
C THR A 10 -4.63 -14.89 2.07
N LYS A 11 -3.73 -14.58 3.00
CA LYS A 11 -3.89 -13.48 3.96
C LYS A 11 -2.98 -12.34 3.53
N THR A 12 -3.56 -11.17 3.33
CA THR A 12 -2.79 -10.01 2.88
C THR A 12 -3.09 -8.81 3.73
N GLU A 13 -2.04 -8.15 4.19
CA GLU A 13 -2.13 -6.93 4.96
C GLU A 13 -2.02 -5.73 4.02
N VAL A 14 -2.90 -4.73 4.18
CA VAL A 14 -2.76 -3.46 3.50
C VAL A 14 -2.21 -2.42 4.48
N VAL A 15 -1.01 -1.93 4.16
CA VAL A 15 -0.31 -0.89 4.88
C VAL A 15 -0.47 0.42 4.12
N LEU A 16 -1.16 1.37 4.77
CA LEU A 16 -1.31 2.72 4.25
C LEU A 16 -0.04 3.53 4.56
N VAL A 17 0.53 4.15 3.53
CA VAL A 17 1.83 4.82 3.64
C VAL A 17 1.75 6.26 3.13
N PHE A 18 2.15 7.21 3.98
CA PHE A 18 2.35 8.59 3.57
C PHE A 18 3.77 8.81 3.04
N GLU A 19 3.90 9.54 1.94
CA GLU A 19 5.18 9.87 1.28
C GLU A 19 6.21 10.48 2.25
N ASN A 20 5.73 11.27 3.20
CA ASN A 20 6.54 11.97 4.19
C ASN A 20 6.64 11.25 5.54
N LYS A 21 6.02 10.08 5.69
CA LYS A 21 6.07 9.25 6.91
C LYS A 21 6.20 7.77 6.55
N LEU A 22 7.33 7.41 5.94
CA LEU A 22 7.61 6.06 5.48
C LEU A 22 8.10 5.15 6.63
N PRO A 23 7.52 3.95 6.78
CA PRO A 23 8.08 2.88 7.61
C PRO A 23 9.51 2.50 7.16
N GLU A 24 10.33 1.93 8.04
CA GLU A 24 11.73 1.59 7.71
C GLU A 24 11.86 0.63 6.52
N GLU A 25 11.02 -0.39 6.48
CA GLU A 25 10.95 -1.37 5.38
C GLU A 25 10.67 -0.68 4.04
N VAL A 26 9.79 0.32 4.05
CA VAL A 26 9.43 1.10 2.85
C VAL A 26 10.53 2.08 2.45
N LYS A 27 11.35 2.57 3.38
CA LYS A 27 12.50 3.43 3.03
C LYS A 27 13.49 2.70 2.13
N ALA A 28 13.67 1.39 2.32
CA ALA A 28 14.50 0.57 1.43
C ALA A 28 13.91 0.52 0.01
N LEU A 29 12.58 0.34 -0.10
CA LEU A 29 11.87 0.37 -1.38
C LEU A 29 11.99 1.72 -2.10
N LYS A 30 11.94 2.84 -1.34
CA LYS A 30 12.15 4.18 -1.89
C LYS A 30 13.58 4.39 -2.39
N LYS A 31 14.59 3.90 -1.67
CA LYS A 31 15.99 3.93 -2.13
C LYS A 31 16.17 3.14 -3.42
N ALA A 32 15.50 2.00 -3.53
CA ALA A 32 15.47 1.18 -4.75
C ALA A 32 14.61 1.74 -5.88
N LYS A 33 13.93 2.88 -5.66
CA LYS A 33 12.97 3.50 -6.60
C LYS A 33 11.79 2.58 -6.98
N LEU A 34 11.46 1.63 -6.12
CA LEU A 34 10.36 0.68 -6.32
C LEU A 34 9.03 1.19 -5.78
N PHE A 35 9.07 2.05 -4.76
CA PHE A 35 7.88 2.64 -4.15
C PHE A 35 8.23 3.96 -3.47
N SER A 36 7.42 5.00 -3.69
CA SER A 36 7.68 6.34 -3.14
C SER A 36 6.66 6.83 -2.11
N GLY A 37 5.48 6.21 -2.06
CA GLY A 37 4.35 6.60 -1.20
C GLY A 37 3.43 7.64 -1.84
N LYS A 38 3.52 7.85 -3.16
CA LYS A 38 2.64 8.80 -3.88
C LYS A 38 1.19 8.32 -3.84
N SER A 39 0.25 9.27 -3.95
CA SER A 39 -1.19 8.96 -3.87
C SER A 39 -1.64 7.95 -4.93
N GLY A 40 -2.14 6.81 -4.46
CA GLY A 40 -2.57 5.68 -5.29
C GLY A 40 -1.46 4.84 -5.89
N GLU A 41 -0.21 5.00 -5.44
CA GLU A 41 0.89 4.10 -5.76
C GLU A 41 0.70 2.78 -4.99
N ILE A 42 0.93 1.64 -5.64
CA ILE A 42 0.73 0.31 -5.05
C ILE A 42 2.02 -0.48 -5.21
N TYR A 43 2.50 -1.06 -4.12
CA TYR A 43 3.58 -2.04 -4.14
C TYR A 43 3.14 -3.30 -3.40
N THR A 44 3.31 -4.45 -4.05
CA THR A 44 2.90 -5.76 -3.53
C THR A 44 4.13 -6.60 -3.20
N ASP A 45 4.28 -6.97 -1.95
CA ASP A 45 5.25 -7.96 -1.51
C ASP A 45 4.50 -9.27 -1.19
N LEU A 46 4.63 -10.26 -2.08
CA LEU A 46 3.98 -11.56 -1.94
C LEU A 46 5.04 -12.60 -1.57
N GLN A 47 4.91 -13.20 -0.39
CA GLN A 47 5.79 -14.27 0.04
C GLN A 47 5.27 -15.63 -0.44
N VAL A 48 6.20 -16.59 -0.55
CA VAL A 48 5.96 -17.98 -0.99
C VAL A 48 4.85 -18.67 -0.16
N LYS A 49 4.65 -18.26 1.10
CA LYS A 49 3.63 -18.81 2.01
C LYS A 49 2.20 -18.30 1.80
N ARG A 50 1.94 -17.51 0.75
CA ARG A 50 0.63 -16.85 0.49
C ARG A 50 0.22 -15.84 1.57
N ASP A 51 1.21 -15.38 2.32
CA ASP A 51 1.13 -14.18 3.13
C ASP A 51 1.80 -13.04 2.34
N GLY A 52 1.21 -11.85 2.39
CA GLY A 52 1.76 -10.70 1.67
C GLY A 52 1.39 -9.38 2.29
N VAL A 53 2.17 -8.36 1.95
CA VAL A 53 1.94 -6.97 2.35
C VAL A 53 1.74 -6.14 1.09
N ILE A 54 0.65 -5.39 1.06
CA ILE A 54 0.39 -4.39 0.03
C ILE A 54 0.61 -3.02 0.66
N TYR A 55 1.57 -2.29 0.13
CA TYR A 55 1.79 -0.89 0.48
C TYR A 55 0.98 -0.01 -0.46
N LEU A 56 0.08 0.80 0.11
CA LEU A 56 -0.74 1.75 -0.61
C LEU A 56 -0.30 3.18 -0.25
N GLY A 57 0.21 3.90 -1.24
CA GLY A 57 0.63 5.28 -1.10
C GLY A 57 -0.57 6.22 -0.98
N LEU A 58 -0.52 7.09 0.02
CA LEU A 58 -1.53 8.13 0.30
C LEU A 58 -1.03 9.53 -0.02
N GLY A 59 0.16 9.68 -0.60
CA GLY A 59 0.74 11.01 -0.84
C GLY A 59 1.18 11.69 0.46
N SER A 60 1.12 13.01 0.49
CA SER A 60 1.61 13.80 1.63
C SER A 60 0.54 13.95 2.70
N ASN A 61 0.87 13.63 3.96
CA ASN A 61 -0.07 13.79 5.07
C ASN A 61 -0.52 15.25 5.29
N LYS A 62 0.21 16.24 4.74
CA LYS A 62 -0.12 17.67 4.83
C LYS A 62 -1.25 18.08 3.90
N LYS A 63 -1.48 17.30 2.83
CA LYS A 63 -2.52 17.53 1.82
C LYS A 63 -3.57 16.41 1.83
N PHE A 64 -3.47 15.50 2.79
CA PHE A 64 -4.32 14.33 2.85
C PHE A 64 -5.77 14.73 3.12
N ASP A 65 -6.66 14.26 2.24
CA ASP A 65 -8.10 14.35 2.41
C ASP A 65 -8.75 12.98 2.22
N ASN A 66 -10.05 12.91 2.49
CA ASN A 66 -10.83 11.69 2.34
C ASN A 66 -10.95 11.25 0.87
N GLU A 67 -10.75 12.17 -0.08
CA GLU A 67 -10.81 11.87 -1.51
C GLU A 67 -9.55 11.12 -1.97
N GLU A 68 -8.37 11.49 -1.47
CA GLU A 68 -7.13 10.75 -1.69
C GLU A 68 -7.23 9.32 -1.17
N LEU A 69 -7.79 9.12 0.03
CA LEU A 69 -8.03 7.79 0.58
C LEU A 69 -8.98 6.98 -0.30
N ARG A 70 -10.09 7.59 -0.73
CA ARG A 70 -11.09 6.95 -1.61
C ARG A 70 -10.47 6.56 -2.96
N ASN A 71 -9.71 7.47 -3.57
CA ASN A 71 -9.05 7.25 -4.86
C ASN A 71 -7.96 6.17 -4.76
N ALA A 72 -7.15 6.20 -3.69
CA ALA A 72 -6.15 5.17 -3.43
C ALA A 72 -6.81 3.80 -3.21
N GLY A 73 -7.88 3.74 -2.42
CA GLY A 73 -8.67 2.52 -2.20
C GLY A 73 -9.33 2.00 -3.48
N PHE A 74 -9.86 2.87 -4.32
CA PHE A 74 -10.43 2.50 -5.63
C PHE A 74 -9.38 1.91 -6.57
N LYS A 75 -8.19 2.53 -6.66
CA LYS A 75 -7.07 1.99 -7.44
C LYS A 75 -6.62 0.63 -6.93
N LEU A 76 -6.54 0.46 -5.60
CA LEU A 76 -6.22 -0.82 -4.99
C LEU A 76 -7.26 -1.89 -5.35
N GLY A 77 -8.56 -1.56 -5.23
CA GLY A 77 -9.64 -2.46 -5.63
C GLY A 77 -9.52 -2.88 -7.09
N LYS A 78 -9.22 -1.95 -8.00
CA LYS A 78 -9.02 -2.23 -9.42
C LYS A 78 -7.78 -3.10 -9.70
N ALA A 79 -6.74 -3.03 -8.86
CA ALA A 79 -5.54 -3.84 -9.02
C ALA A 79 -5.71 -5.28 -8.52
N LEU A 80 -6.71 -5.53 -7.67
CA LEU A 80 -6.98 -6.82 -7.04
C LEU A 80 -8.08 -7.64 -7.76
N VAL A 81 -8.77 -7.05 -8.73
CA VAL A 81 -9.85 -7.67 -9.54
C VAL A 81 -9.37 -7.83 -10.97
#